data_AF-A0A933K7H5-F1
#
_entry.id   AF-A0A933K7H5-F1
#
_cell.length_a   1.000
_cell.length_b   1.000
_cell.length_c   1.000
_cell.angle_alpha   90.00
_cell.angle_beta   90.00
_cell.angle_gamma   90.00
#
_symmetry.space_group_name_H-M   'P 1'
#
loop_
_entity.id
_entity.type
_entity.pdbx_description
1 polymer ?
#
loop_
_entity_poly.entity_id
_entity_poly.type
_entity_poly.pdbx_seq_one_letter_code
_entity_poly.pdbx_strand_id
1 'polypeptide(L)'
;MPCSGEKRFIATLVVAAAIVMVAAGCTEEPAPKTRRLSLIATGQLKGNLYPQVRHYSRGRTRTLGGFAALTTRINELIAERAGRSPTLVVDLGGNLAGSAESHASSGKIVVAMMNHVPYAASLLSNLEFIYGQAVLKERTAQARFPFLASNLTFADVELARRVRREITTDLEGIKVTMLGVAPLGLVQISAPEVVSGVTVDPDLTAVLAAAAAAKKAGSTVVVALAKLPVDRPVPAIRDAVSKSQLDVLVGIDYGRTGFSTQKWGRTVVAGVPADAGGARVLTLDLEIAGGAVNAAEPGSAVEIVSPEVTAPDRNVARELDGYERENLAPMRVKLGSAKTELTRAYKAESTLGNVVADAMRRSSGARIALLNAGAIQDDLMAGDITLRDLFRVLPFDNTIVTVPATGDQISRLIQEILDRGSRYHVSGASYRVREAAQGGDRLLALEVGGRPAGPTEPFTLATTDYILKRTGLFRGTRESGQGSLREALATYLKGQAGPLIGRVEGRVVFERPPEPKK
;
A
#
# COMPACT_ATOMS: atom_id res chain seq x y z
N MET A 1 61.17 -70.54 -74.53
CA MET A 1 60.64 -70.78 -73.17
C MET A 1 61.41 -69.90 -72.19
N PRO A 2 60.79 -69.18 -71.24
CA PRO A 2 59.44 -68.60 -71.22
C PRO A 2 59.39 -67.10 -70.81
N CYS A 3 58.21 -66.51 -71.03
CA CYS A 3 57.47 -65.51 -70.22
C CYS A 3 57.87 -64.02 -70.08
N SER A 4 57.03 -63.20 -70.73
CA SER A 4 56.18 -62.11 -70.20
C SER A 4 56.79 -60.85 -69.56
N GLY A 5 56.26 -59.68 -69.94
CA GLY A 5 56.32 -58.47 -69.13
C GLY A 5 55.83 -57.20 -69.82
N GLU A 6 54.52 -57.05 -70.00
CA GLU A 6 53.87 -55.76 -70.27
C GLU A 6 54.12 -54.77 -69.12
N LYS A 7 54.42 -53.49 -69.44
CA LYS A 7 53.96 -52.34 -68.63
C LYS A 7 53.55 -51.16 -69.51
N ARG A 8 52.25 -50.88 -69.49
CA ARG A 8 51.58 -49.65 -69.91
C ARG A 8 51.82 -48.52 -68.90
N PHE A 9 51.91 -47.28 -69.38
CA PHE A 9 51.55 -46.04 -68.68
C PHE A 9 51.05 -45.07 -69.77
N ILE A 10 49.75 -45.11 -70.11
CA ILE A 10 48.61 -44.34 -69.56
C ILE A 10 48.77 -42.82 -69.73
N ALA A 11 47.90 -42.30 -70.59
CA ALA A 11 47.75 -40.92 -71.00
C ALA A 11 47.21 -40.00 -69.89
N THR A 12 47.67 -38.76 -69.93
CA THR A 12 47.21 -37.61 -69.17
C THR A 12 45.72 -37.37 -69.38
N LEU A 13 44.92 -37.47 -68.30
CA LEU A 13 43.52 -37.04 -68.29
C LEU A 13 43.37 -35.97 -67.19
N VAL A 14 43.18 -34.72 -67.62
CA VAL A 14 42.85 -33.59 -66.75
C VAL A 14 41.37 -33.73 -66.35
N VAL A 15 41.12 -34.04 -65.07
CA VAL A 15 39.77 -33.98 -64.48
C VAL A 15 39.65 -32.66 -63.73
N ALA A 16 38.84 -31.75 -64.25
CA ALA A 16 38.38 -30.57 -63.53
C ALA A 16 37.34 -30.98 -62.48
N ALA A 17 37.73 -31.00 -61.21
CA ALA A 17 36.79 -31.18 -60.10
C ALA A 17 36.07 -29.85 -59.84
N ALA A 18 34.78 -29.78 -60.20
CA ALA A 18 33.90 -28.71 -59.78
C ALA A 18 33.62 -28.85 -58.28
N ILE A 19 34.17 -27.92 -57.49
CA ILE A 19 33.81 -27.76 -56.07
C ILE A 19 32.43 -27.11 -56.02
N VAL A 20 31.39 -27.91 -55.71
CA VAL A 20 30.10 -27.37 -55.29
C VAL A 20 30.28 -26.86 -53.86
N MET A 21 30.47 -25.55 -53.71
CA MET A 21 30.34 -24.88 -52.42
C MET A 21 28.86 -24.92 -52.02
N VAL A 22 28.49 -25.87 -51.15
CA VAL A 22 27.26 -25.76 -50.38
C VAL A 22 27.50 -24.64 -49.37
N ALA A 23 27.09 -23.42 -49.74
CA ALA A 23 26.94 -22.33 -48.79
C ALA A 23 25.86 -22.76 -47.79
N ALA A 24 26.27 -23.33 -46.66
CA ALA A 24 25.45 -23.39 -45.46
C ALA A 24 25.23 -21.93 -45.03
N GLY A 25 24.21 -21.31 -45.60
CA GLY A 25 23.69 -20.04 -45.13
C GLY A 25 23.24 -20.24 -43.69
N CYS A 26 24.12 -19.93 -42.74
CA CYS A 26 23.70 -19.61 -41.39
C CYS A 26 22.87 -18.33 -41.51
N THR A 27 21.57 -18.49 -41.71
CA THR A 27 20.61 -17.43 -41.44
C THR A 27 20.63 -17.26 -39.93
N GLU A 28 21.52 -16.40 -39.42
CA GLU A 28 21.31 -15.80 -38.12
C GLU A 28 19.95 -15.10 -38.19
N GLU A 29 18.95 -15.68 -37.51
CA GLU A 29 17.70 -14.96 -37.26
C GLU A 29 18.09 -13.60 -36.66
N PRO A 30 17.65 -12.48 -37.25
CA PRO A 30 17.99 -11.17 -36.73
C PRO A 30 17.52 -11.11 -35.27
N ALA A 31 18.44 -10.77 -34.36
CA ALA A 31 18.15 -10.66 -32.95
C ALA A 31 16.85 -9.85 -32.75
N PRO A 32 15.92 -10.32 -31.89
CA PRO A 32 14.61 -9.70 -31.77
C PRO A 32 14.75 -8.22 -31.41
N LYS A 33 14.08 -7.34 -32.17
CA LYS A 33 14.13 -5.88 -31.96
C LYS A 33 13.72 -5.55 -30.51
N THR A 34 14.68 -5.13 -29.69
CA THR A 34 14.43 -4.72 -28.31
C THR A 34 13.66 -3.40 -28.28
N ARG A 35 12.50 -3.41 -27.63
CA ARG A 35 11.69 -2.21 -27.34
C ARG A 35 11.85 -1.83 -25.86
N ARG A 36 11.76 -0.54 -25.54
CA ARG A 36 11.84 -0.03 -24.16
C ARG A 36 10.54 0.62 -23.76
N LEU A 37 10.10 0.42 -22.53
CA LEU A 37 8.94 1.06 -21.92
C LEU A 37 9.33 1.51 -20.52
N SER A 38 9.06 2.76 -20.16
CA SER A 38 9.27 3.22 -18.79
C SER A 38 7.96 3.31 -18.05
N LEU A 39 7.93 2.82 -16.81
CA LEU A 39 6.79 2.90 -15.92
C LEU A 39 7.17 3.74 -14.70
N ILE A 40 6.36 4.76 -14.42
CA ILE A 40 6.49 5.62 -13.24
C ILE A 40 5.27 5.34 -12.36
N ALA A 41 5.49 4.83 -11.14
CA ALA A 41 4.42 4.48 -10.22
C ALA A 41 4.47 5.29 -8.93
N THR A 42 3.33 5.84 -8.56
CA THR A 42 3.06 6.43 -7.24
C THR A 42 2.00 5.61 -6.50
N GLY A 43 1.64 6.07 -5.31
CA GLY A 43 0.54 5.53 -4.53
C GLY A 43 0.74 5.83 -3.05
N GLN A 44 -0.21 5.42 -2.23
CA GLN A 44 -0.17 5.65 -0.78
C GLN A 44 -0.04 7.13 -0.43
N LEU A 45 -0.62 8.03 -1.22
CA LEU A 45 -0.57 9.46 -0.93
C LEU A 45 -1.18 9.76 0.44
N LYS A 46 -2.24 9.02 0.82
CA LYS A 46 -3.00 9.19 2.06
C LYS A 46 -3.43 10.64 2.31
N GLY A 47 -3.82 11.35 1.24
CA GLY A 47 -4.17 12.77 1.28
C GLY A 47 -3.03 13.73 1.61
N ASN A 48 -1.77 13.27 1.69
CA ASN A 48 -0.63 14.11 2.03
C ASN A 48 -0.23 15.02 0.86
N LEU A 49 -0.88 16.17 0.76
CA LEU A 49 -0.65 17.14 -0.32
C LEU A 49 0.49 18.12 -0.03
N TYR A 50 0.85 18.28 1.24
CA TYR A 50 1.87 19.22 1.69
C TYR A 50 3.16 18.49 2.09
N PRO A 51 4.33 19.15 1.99
CA PRO A 51 5.57 18.57 2.46
C PRO A 51 5.52 18.24 3.96
N GLN A 52 6.19 17.16 4.35
CA GLN A 52 6.23 16.71 5.73
C GLN A 52 7.67 16.61 6.23
N VAL A 53 7.89 17.09 7.44
CA VAL A 53 9.17 16.90 8.13
C VAL A 53 9.25 15.46 8.61
N ARG A 54 10.33 14.78 8.23
CA ARG A 54 10.65 13.41 8.64
C ARG A 54 11.90 13.44 9.50
N HIS A 55 11.84 12.74 10.62
CA HIS A 55 12.96 12.60 11.55
C HIS A 55 13.68 11.27 11.28
N TYR A 56 14.99 11.34 11.24
CA TYR A 56 15.88 10.21 11.02
C TYR A 56 16.76 10.01 12.25
N SER A 57 17.47 8.87 12.27
CA SER A 57 18.43 8.57 13.32
C SER A 57 19.44 9.71 13.51
N ARG A 58 19.89 9.91 14.75
CA ARG A 58 20.80 10.98 15.18
C ARG A 58 20.24 12.41 15.03
N GLY A 59 18.91 12.57 15.06
CA GLY A 59 18.26 13.89 15.11
C GLY A 59 18.27 14.67 13.79
N ARG A 60 18.57 14.01 12.67
CA ARG A 60 18.49 14.65 11.35
C ARG A 60 17.04 14.77 10.92
N THR A 61 16.66 15.94 10.40
CA THR A 61 15.35 16.17 9.80
C THR A 61 15.49 16.39 8.30
N ARG A 62 14.54 15.88 7.50
CA ARG A 62 14.39 16.24 6.09
C ARG A 62 12.93 16.53 5.80
N THR A 63 12.69 17.53 4.97
CA THR A 63 11.36 17.82 4.44
C THR A 63 11.17 16.98 3.18
N LEU A 64 10.18 16.09 3.19
CA LEU A 64 9.90 15.18 2.08
C LEU A 64 8.49 15.35 1.55
N GLY A 65 8.29 14.94 0.30
CA GLY A 65 6.99 14.91 -0.37
C GLY A 65 6.43 16.28 -0.68
N GLY A 66 5.11 16.41 -0.58
CA GLY A 66 4.36 17.55 -1.12
C GLY A 66 4.00 17.34 -2.59
N PHE A 67 2.71 17.46 -2.90
CA PHE A 67 2.19 17.11 -4.23
C PHE A 67 2.70 18.03 -5.33
N ALA A 68 2.98 19.30 -5.00
CA ALA A 68 3.59 20.24 -5.94
C ALA A 68 5.02 19.81 -6.33
N ALA A 69 5.85 19.39 -5.38
CA ALA A 69 7.20 18.86 -5.68
C ALA A 69 7.14 17.50 -6.38
N LEU A 70 6.18 16.65 -6.01
CA LEU A 70 5.92 15.37 -6.69
C LEU A 70 5.55 15.58 -8.16
N THR A 71 4.70 16.56 -8.45
CA THR A 71 4.28 16.89 -9.83
C THR A 71 5.48 17.28 -10.68
N THR A 72 6.33 18.18 -10.18
CA THR A 72 7.59 18.54 -10.85
C THR A 72 8.47 17.32 -11.06
N ARG A 73 8.69 16.50 -10.02
CA ARG A 73 9.58 15.34 -10.13
C ARG A 73 9.08 14.32 -11.16
N ILE A 74 7.77 14.08 -11.23
CA ILE A 74 7.20 13.19 -12.26
C ILE A 74 7.43 13.77 -13.66
N ASN A 75 7.24 15.08 -13.85
CA ASN A 75 7.48 15.74 -15.14
C ASN A 75 8.96 15.69 -15.55
N GLU A 76 9.90 15.87 -14.61
CA GLU A 76 11.33 15.67 -14.85
C GLU A 76 11.63 14.22 -15.27
N LEU A 77 11.09 13.24 -14.54
CA LEU A 77 11.30 11.81 -14.85
C LEU A 77 10.75 11.41 -16.23
N ILE A 78 9.63 12.01 -16.66
CA ILE A 78 9.09 11.86 -18.02
C ILE A 78 10.06 12.48 -19.04
N ALA A 79 10.53 13.70 -18.79
CA ALA A 79 11.44 14.41 -19.70
C ALA A 79 12.79 13.69 -19.85
N GLU A 80 13.35 13.14 -18.77
CA GLU A 80 14.58 12.32 -18.77
C GLU A 80 14.50 11.09 -19.69
N ARG A 81 13.28 10.61 -19.97
CA ARG A 81 12.99 9.41 -20.78
C ARG A 81 12.52 9.72 -22.20
N ALA A 82 12.16 10.97 -22.47
CA ALA A 82 11.67 11.41 -23.78
C ALA A 82 12.65 11.04 -24.90
N GLY A 83 12.14 10.45 -25.98
CA GLY A 83 12.93 9.98 -27.12
C GLY A 83 13.75 8.69 -26.89
N ARG A 84 13.76 8.14 -25.67
CA ARG A 84 14.43 6.86 -25.34
C ARG A 84 13.44 5.73 -25.11
N SER A 85 12.34 6.04 -24.43
CA SER A 85 11.24 5.13 -24.17
C SER A 85 9.94 5.91 -23.96
N PRO A 86 8.79 5.43 -24.48
CA PRO A 86 7.51 5.96 -24.04
C PRO A 86 7.33 5.70 -22.54
N THR A 87 6.67 6.63 -21.86
CA THR A 87 6.48 6.59 -20.40
C THR A 87 5.01 6.40 -20.04
N LEU A 88 4.75 5.41 -19.20
CA LEU A 88 3.44 5.12 -18.60
C LEU A 88 3.46 5.55 -17.13
N VAL A 89 2.66 6.54 -16.75
CA VAL A 89 2.52 6.98 -15.36
C VAL A 89 1.27 6.35 -14.74
N VAL A 90 1.42 5.69 -13.60
CA VAL A 90 0.35 4.95 -12.92
C VAL A 90 0.35 5.22 -11.42
N ASP A 91 -0.79 4.95 -10.78
CA ASP A 91 -0.92 5.12 -9.34
C ASP A 91 -1.58 3.90 -8.68
N LEU A 92 -1.02 3.45 -7.54
CA LEU A 92 -1.47 2.27 -6.80
C LEU A 92 -2.58 2.53 -5.76
N GLY A 93 -3.26 3.68 -5.86
CA GLY A 93 -4.35 4.05 -4.98
C GLY A 93 -3.90 4.29 -3.55
N GLY A 94 -4.88 4.44 -2.64
CA GLY A 94 -4.59 4.77 -1.26
C GLY A 94 -4.39 6.27 -1.07
N ASN A 95 -5.16 7.08 -1.79
CA ASN A 95 -4.91 8.51 -1.91
C ASN A 95 -6.01 9.35 -1.29
N LEU A 96 -7.27 8.95 -1.43
CA LEU A 96 -8.38 9.87 -1.19
C LEU A 96 -8.60 10.21 0.29
N ALA A 97 -8.11 9.39 1.22
CA ALA A 97 -8.28 9.62 2.66
C ALA A 97 -6.95 9.47 3.40
N GLY A 98 -6.82 10.14 4.55
CA GLY A 98 -5.63 10.03 5.41
C GLY A 98 -5.10 11.35 5.96
N SER A 99 -5.69 12.48 5.56
CA SER A 99 -5.23 13.80 5.95
C SER A 99 -6.40 14.74 6.27
N ALA A 100 -6.08 15.88 6.86
CA ALA A 100 -7.10 16.87 7.22
C ALA A 100 -7.69 17.53 5.96
N GLU A 101 -6.84 17.75 4.96
CA GLU A 101 -7.16 18.25 3.63
C GLU A 101 -8.15 17.35 2.91
N SER A 102 -7.85 16.05 2.94
CA SER A 102 -8.69 15.06 2.29
C SER A 102 -10.03 14.95 3.02
N HIS A 103 -10.03 15.06 4.35
CA HIS A 103 -11.26 15.06 5.14
C HIS A 103 -12.14 16.28 4.85
N ALA A 104 -11.59 17.49 4.88
CA ALA A 104 -12.36 18.73 4.63
C ALA A 104 -13.08 18.76 3.27
N SER A 105 -12.55 18.06 2.27
CA SER A 105 -13.11 18.05 0.92
C SER A 105 -13.66 16.69 0.48
N SER A 106 -13.69 15.72 1.39
CA SER A 106 -13.98 14.30 1.08
C SER A 106 -13.18 13.80 -0.13
N GLY A 107 -11.89 14.13 -0.20
CA GLY A 107 -10.95 13.75 -1.26
C GLY A 107 -11.01 14.59 -2.55
N LYS A 108 -11.87 15.62 -2.64
CA LYS A 108 -12.00 16.43 -3.87
C LYS A 108 -10.70 17.15 -4.21
N ILE A 109 -10.04 17.76 -3.22
CA ILE A 109 -8.76 18.44 -3.44
C ILE A 109 -7.66 17.44 -3.86
N VAL A 110 -7.71 16.21 -3.36
CA VAL A 110 -6.75 15.16 -3.75
C VAL A 110 -6.89 14.83 -5.23
N VAL A 111 -8.11 14.63 -5.72
CA VAL A 111 -8.36 14.38 -7.15
C VAL A 111 -7.94 15.58 -8.00
N ALA A 112 -8.24 16.81 -7.55
CA ALA A 112 -7.84 18.03 -8.24
C ALA A 112 -6.31 18.13 -8.41
N MET A 113 -5.55 17.81 -7.35
CA MET A 113 -4.10 17.75 -7.41
C MET A 113 -3.63 16.64 -8.36
N MET A 114 -4.17 15.42 -8.24
CA MET A 114 -3.80 14.31 -9.11
C MET A 114 -4.08 14.58 -10.60
N ASN A 115 -5.03 15.45 -10.93
CA ASN A 115 -5.32 15.86 -12.31
C ASN A 115 -4.22 16.70 -12.98
N HIS A 116 -3.21 17.17 -12.23
CA HIS A 116 -2.02 17.83 -12.76
C HIS A 116 -0.94 16.84 -13.23
N VAL A 117 -1.09 15.56 -12.89
CA VAL A 117 -0.17 14.48 -13.31
C VAL A 117 -0.85 13.63 -14.39
N PRO A 118 -0.15 13.25 -15.49
CA PRO A 118 -0.75 12.49 -16.59
C PRO A 118 -0.87 11.00 -16.26
N TYR A 119 -1.59 10.66 -15.19
CA TYR A 119 -1.86 9.28 -14.82
C TYR A 119 -2.68 8.57 -15.90
N ALA A 120 -2.15 7.45 -16.40
CA ALA A 120 -2.87 6.56 -17.31
C ALA A 120 -4.00 5.79 -16.58
N ALA A 121 -3.79 5.51 -15.29
CA ALA A 121 -4.80 4.95 -14.40
C ALA A 121 -4.40 5.10 -12.93
N SER A 122 -5.40 5.08 -12.03
CA SER A 122 -5.21 4.92 -10.59
C SER A 122 -6.00 3.72 -10.07
N LEU A 123 -5.40 2.93 -9.19
CA LEU A 123 -6.02 1.75 -8.60
C LEU A 123 -7.03 2.14 -7.50
N LEU A 124 -8.15 1.42 -7.38
CA LEU A 124 -8.97 1.49 -6.16
C LEU A 124 -8.34 0.72 -5.01
N SER A 125 -8.21 1.38 -3.86
CA SER A 125 -7.88 0.76 -2.57
C SER A 125 -9.01 0.95 -1.56
N ASN A 126 -8.80 0.51 -0.32
CA ASN A 126 -9.73 0.77 0.79
C ASN A 126 -9.89 2.27 1.12
N LEU A 127 -8.86 3.11 0.87
CA LEU A 127 -8.97 4.55 1.20
C LEU A 127 -9.89 5.31 0.25
N GLU A 128 -10.10 4.80 -0.97
CA GLU A 128 -11.03 5.38 -1.92
C GLU A 128 -12.50 5.23 -1.48
N PHE A 129 -12.81 4.26 -0.61
CA PHE A 129 -14.16 4.01 -0.10
C PHE A 129 -14.48 4.77 1.20
N ILE A 130 -13.51 5.41 1.86
CA ILE A 130 -13.69 5.95 3.22
C ILE A 130 -14.86 6.94 3.33
N TYR A 131 -15.08 7.76 2.30
CA TYR A 131 -16.18 8.74 2.28
C TYR A 131 -17.48 8.19 1.66
N GLY A 132 -17.56 6.88 1.43
CA GLY A 132 -18.72 6.20 0.85
C GLY A 132 -18.74 6.20 -0.68
N GLN A 133 -19.57 5.30 -1.23
CA GLN A 133 -19.63 5.08 -2.69
C GLN A 133 -20.24 6.27 -3.45
N ALA A 134 -21.13 7.05 -2.84
CA ALA A 134 -21.66 8.26 -3.46
C ALA A 134 -20.55 9.29 -3.74
N VAL A 135 -19.69 9.55 -2.75
CA VAL A 135 -18.52 10.41 -2.92
C VAL A 135 -17.55 9.79 -3.93
N LEU A 136 -17.28 8.49 -3.87
CA LEU A 136 -16.41 7.82 -4.86
C LEU A 136 -16.91 8.02 -6.30
N LYS A 137 -18.22 8.00 -6.55
CA LYS A 137 -18.79 8.30 -7.88
C LYS A 137 -18.52 9.74 -8.32
N GLU A 138 -18.61 10.71 -7.42
CA GLU A 138 -18.21 12.09 -7.72
C GLU A 138 -16.71 12.22 -8.01
N ARG A 139 -15.87 11.56 -7.20
CA ARG A 139 -14.40 11.61 -7.36
C ARG A 139 -13.96 10.97 -8.67
N THR A 140 -14.58 9.84 -9.04
CA THR A 140 -14.36 9.21 -10.35
C THR A 140 -14.89 10.04 -11.52
N ALA A 141 -15.88 10.92 -11.31
CA ALA A 141 -16.34 11.88 -12.32
C ALA A 141 -15.41 13.11 -12.46
N GLN A 142 -14.73 13.50 -11.38
CA GLN A 142 -13.81 14.64 -11.34
C GLN A 142 -12.40 14.29 -11.83
N ALA A 143 -12.02 13.02 -11.78
CA ALA A 143 -10.71 12.55 -12.21
C ALA A 143 -10.55 12.61 -13.74
N ARG A 144 -9.40 13.08 -14.19
CA ARG A 144 -8.96 13.06 -15.61
C ARG A 144 -8.30 11.73 -15.99
N PHE A 145 -8.21 10.81 -15.03
CA PHE A 145 -7.69 9.47 -15.18
C PHE A 145 -8.76 8.46 -14.75
N PRO A 146 -8.79 7.27 -15.37
CA PRO A 146 -9.71 6.21 -14.98
C PRO A 146 -9.25 5.52 -13.69
N PHE A 147 -10.22 5.07 -12.89
CA PHE A 147 -9.97 4.18 -11.77
C PHE A 147 -10.05 2.71 -12.21
N LEU A 148 -9.12 1.86 -11.71
CA LEU A 148 -9.02 0.44 -12.03
C LEU A 148 -9.38 -0.47 -10.85
N ALA A 149 -10.14 -1.53 -11.13
CA ALA A 149 -10.32 -2.68 -10.24
C ALA A 149 -10.85 -3.91 -10.99
N SER A 150 -9.96 -4.82 -11.38
CA SER A 150 -10.29 -6.06 -12.09
C SER A 150 -10.85 -7.15 -11.17
N ASN A 151 -10.52 -7.13 -9.87
CA ASN A 151 -10.98 -8.13 -8.91
C ASN A 151 -12.22 -7.69 -8.12
N LEU A 152 -12.84 -6.55 -8.47
CA LEU A 152 -14.06 -6.07 -7.84
C LEU A 152 -15.26 -6.19 -8.78
N THR A 153 -16.42 -6.47 -8.21
CA THR A 153 -17.73 -6.25 -8.84
C THR A 153 -18.61 -5.41 -7.93
N PHE A 154 -19.45 -4.58 -8.53
CA PHE A 154 -20.27 -3.58 -7.84
C PHE A 154 -21.73 -3.83 -8.15
N ALA A 155 -22.59 -3.82 -7.12
CA ALA A 155 -24.04 -3.80 -7.27
C ALA A 155 -24.53 -2.44 -7.81
N ASP A 156 -23.85 -1.33 -7.46
CA ASP A 156 -24.12 -0.01 -8.04
C ASP A 156 -23.66 0.03 -9.51
N VAL A 157 -24.63 0.13 -10.42
CA VAL A 157 -24.42 0.10 -11.88
C VAL A 157 -23.59 1.30 -12.37
N GLU A 158 -23.73 2.46 -11.75
CA GLU A 158 -22.97 3.65 -12.15
C GLU A 158 -21.50 3.48 -11.78
N LEU A 159 -21.21 2.99 -10.57
CA LEU A 159 -19.85 2.70 -10.14
C LEU A 159 -19.23 1.58 -10.99
N ALA A 160 -19.99 0.51 -11.28
CA ALA A 160 -19.57 -0.56 -12.19
C ALA A 160 -19.19 -0.04 -13.59
N ARG A 161 -19.86 1.02 -14.08
CA ARG A 161 -19.55 1.66 -15.36
C ARG A 161 -18.38 2.63 -15.28
N ARG A 162 -18.14 3.29 -14.14
CA ARG A 162 -17.06 4.28 -13.97
C ARG A 162 -15.71 3.62 -13.69
N VAL A 163 -15.70 2.54 -12.92
CA VAL A 163 -14.48 1.79 -12.59
C VAL A 163 -14.17 0.82 -13.71
N ARG A 164 -12.99 0.92 -14.29
CA ARG A 164 -12.54 0.05 -15.37
C ARG A 164 -11.98 -1.25 -14.80
N ARG A 165 -12.31 -2.37 -15.43
CA ARG A 165 -11.69 -3.66 -15.14
C ARG A 165 -10.34 -3.79 -15.83
N GLU A 166 -10.18 -3.18 -17.00
CA GLU A 166 -8.95 -3.16 -17.77
C GLU A 166 -8.88 -1.89 -18.61
N ILE A 167 -7.66 -1.48 -18.95
CA ILE A 167 -7.39 -0.37 -19.88
C ILE A 167 -6.23 -0.78 -20.77
N THR A 168 -6.40 -0.66 -22.08
CA THR A 168 -5.31 -0.87 -23.04
C THR A 168 -4.93 0.46 -23.69
N THR A 169 -3.64 0.76 -23.70
CA THR A 169 -3.08 1.94 -24.40
C THR A 169 -2.01 1.50 -25.39
N ASP A 170 -1.89 2.22 -26.50
CA ASP A 170 -0.78 2.06 -27.44
C ASP A 170 0.23 3.19 -27.17
N LEU A 171 1.47 2.80 -26.89
CA LEU A 171 2.57 3.71 -26.61
C LEU A 171 3.68 3.46 -27.62
N GLU A 172 3.69 4.23 -28.71
CA GLU A 172 4.68 4.10 -29.79
C GLU A 172 4.78 2.66 -30.35
N GLY A 173 3.62 2.00 -30.54
CA GLY A 173 3.51 0.61 -31.01
C GLY A 173 3.71 -0.44 -29.92
N ILE A 174 3.87 -0.04 -28.66
CA ILE A 174 3.84 -0.92 -27.49
C ILE A 174 2.43 -0.91 -26.92
N LYS A 175 1.65 -1.96 -27.24
CA LYS A 175 0.31 -2.13 -26.67
C LYS A 175 0.41 -2.62 -25.21
N VAL A 176 0.03 -1.77 -24.26
CA VAL A 176 0.09 -2.07 -22.82
C VAL A 176 -1.32 -2.21 -22.27
N THR A 177 -1.63 -3.37 -21.69
CA THR A 177 -2.90 -3.61 -20.98
C THR A 177 -2.68 -3.56 -19.47
N MET A 178 -3.40 -2.67 -18.80
CA MET A 178 -3.37 -2.46 -17.35
C MET A 178 -4.57 -3.13 -16.68
N LEU A 179 -4.30 -3.88 -15.62
CA LEU A 179 -5.25 -4.55 -14.74
C LEU A 179 -5.08 -4.01 -13.32
N GLY A 180 -6.18 -3.96 -12.55
CA GLY A 180 -6.17 -3.49 -11.17
C GLY A 180 -6.50 -4.59 -10.16
N VAL A 181 -5.71 -4.70 -9.10
CA VAL A 181 -5.97 -5.60 -7.98
C VAL A 181 -6.16 -4.78 -6.70
N ALA A 182 -7.42 -4.50 -6.37
CA ALA A 182 -7.80 -3.90 -5.10
C ALA A 182 -7.49 -4.88 -3.93
N PRO A 183 -7.46 -4.41 -2.65
CA PRO A 183 -7.15 -5.28 -1.51
C PRO A 183 -8.02 -6.54 -1.49
N LEU A 184 -7.42 -7.73 -1.40
CA LEU A 184 -8.16 -9.00 -1.34
C LEU A 184 -9.09 -9.09 -0.12
N GLY A 185 -8.70 -8.39 0.95
CA GLY A 185 -9.48 -8.27 2.18
C GLY A 185 -10.34 -7.00 2.26
N LEU A 186 -10.69 -6.35 1.14
CA LEU A 186 -11.34 -5.02 1.12
C LEU A 186 -12.57 -4.96 2.04
N VAL A 187 -13.46 -5.95 1.94
CA VAL A 187 -14.70 -6.03 2.75
C VAL A 187 -14.36 -6.24 4.23
N GLN A 188 -13.28 -6.97 4.49
CA GLN A 188 -12.75 -7.26 5.82
C GLN A 188 -11.85 -6.16 6.37
N ILE A 189 -11.59 -5.04 5.69
CA ILE A 189 -10.78 -3.92 6.22
C ILE A 189 -11.47 -2.55 6.11
N SER A 190 -12.65 -2.49 5.50
CA SER A 190 -13.47 -1.28 5.37
C SER A 190 -14.73 -1.33 6.24
N ALA A 191 -15.31 -0.17 6.57
CA ALA A 191 -16.60 -0.15 7.25
C ALA A 191 -17.68 -0.81 6.36
N PRO A 192 -18.55 -1.70 6.89
CA PRO A 192 -19.50 -2.46 6.07
C PRO A 192 -20.38 -1.59 5.17
N GLU A 193 -20.75 -0.40 5.65
CA GLU A 193 -21.65 0.52 4.95
C GLU A 193 -21.01 1.10 3.69
N VAL A 194 -19.69 1.34 3.69
CA VAL A 194 -18.99 1.94 2.55
C VAL A 194 -18.64 0.94 1.45
N VAL A 195 -18.65 -0.36 1.74
CA VAL A 195 -18.39 -1.45 0.77
C VAL A 195 -19.62 -2.34 0.55
N SER A 196 -20.80 -1.90 0.99
CA SER A 196 -22.05 -2.61 0.74
C SER A 196 -22.26 -2.84 -0.76
N GLY A 197 -22.60 -4.07 -1.15
CA GLY A 197 -22.78 -4.44 -2.56
C GLY A 197 -21.48 -4.54 -3.37
N VAL A 198 -20.31 -4.47 -2.74
CA VAL A 198 -19.01 -4.74 -3.38
C VAL A 198 -18.57 -6.17 -3.06
N THR A 199 -18.25 -6.95 -4.08
CA THR A 199 -17.66 -8.28 -3.91
C THR A 199 -16.25 -8.34 -4.48
N VAL A 200 -15.39 -9.11 -3.82
CA VAL A 200 -13.96 -9.24 -4.14
C VAL A 200 -13.71 -10.65 -4.63
N ASP A 201 -12.97 -10.81 -5.73
CA ASP A 201 -12.32 -12.05 -6.15
C ASP A 201 -10.96 -12.15 -5.43
N PRO A 202 -10.85 -12.96 -4.36
CA PRO A 202 -9.63 -13.04 -3.57
C PRO A 202 -8.54 -13.88 -4.25
N ASP A 203 -8.90 -14.75 -5.20
CA ASP A 203 -8.02 -15.72 -5.84
C ASP A 203 -7.40 -15.18 -7.15
N LEU A 204 -7.75 -13.94 -7.51
CA LEU A 204 -7.34 -13.27 -8.75
C LEU A 204 -7.76 -13.99 -10.03
N THR A 205 -8.76 -14.88 -9.96
CA THR A 205 -9.21 -15.69 -11.09
C THR A 205 -9.53 -14.81 -12.30
N ALA A 206 -10.33 -13.76 -12.10
CA ALA A 206 -10.72 -12.85 -13.17
C ALA A 206 -9.54 -12.00 -13.70
N VAL A 207 -8.59 -11.66 -12.83
CA VAL A 207 -7.40 -10.87 -13.22
C VAL A 207 -6.47 -11.69 -14.10
N LEU A 208 -6.18 -12.93 -13.71
CA LEU A 208 -5.28 -13.80 -14.46
C LEU A 208 -5.90 -14.26 -15.79
N ALA A 209 -7.22 -14.47 -15.82
CA ALA A 209 -7.96 -14.71 -17.06
C ALA A 209 -7.89 -13.50 -18.01
N ALA A 210 -8.08 -12.28 -17.50
CA ALA A 210 -7.95 -11.06 -18.29
C ALA A 210 -6.52 -10.87 -18.83
N ALA A 211 -5.50 -11.20 -18.04
CA ALA A 211 -4.10 -11.13 -18.51
C ALA A 211 -3.85 -12.09 -19.69
N ALA A 212 -4.36 -13.32 -19.62
CA ALA A 212 -4.26 -14.29 -20.72
C ALA A 212 -5.02 -13.82 -21.97
N ALA A 213 -6.24 -13.27 -21.79
CA ALA A 213 -7.04 -12.73 -22.88
C ALA A 213 -6.34 -11.53 -23.55
N ALA A 214 -5.77 -10.61 -22.76
CA ALA A 214 -5.05 -9.44 -23.25
C ALA A 214 -3.81 -9.84 -24.06
N LYS A 215 -3.05 -10.85 -23.62
CA LYS A 215 -1.94 -11.42 -24.40
C LYS A 215 -2.42 -12.02 -25.71
N LYS A 216 -3.49 -12.82 -25.69
CA LYS A 216 -4.09 -13.42 -26.90
C LYS A 216 -4.60 -12.35 -27.89
N ALA A 217 -5.08 -11.22 -27.38
CA ALA A 217 -5.51 -10.06 -28.17
C ALA A 217 -4.35 -9.17 -28.68
N GLY A 218 -3.10 -9.60 -28.49
CA GLY A 218 -1.91 -8.93 -29.01
C GLY A 218 -1.36 -7.80 -28.13
N SER A 219 -1.64 -7.80 -26.83
CA SER A 219 -0.93 -6.91 -25.89
C SER A 219 0.54 -7.26 -25.87
N THR A 220 1.40 -6.24 -26.04
CA THR A 220 2.85 -6.40 -25.93
C THR A 220 3.25 -6.63 -24.47
N VAL A 221 2.69 -5.84 -23.56
CA VAL A 221 2.92 -5.94 -22.11
C VAL A 221 1.58 -5.95 -21.38
N VAL A 222 1.42 -6.84 -20.40
CA VAL A 222 0.31 -6.81 -19.44
C VAL A 222 0.85 -6.45 -18.06
N VAL A 223 0.31 -5.38 -17.48
CA VAL A 223 0.71 -4.80 -16.19
C VAL A 223 -0.43 -4.93 -15.19
N ALA A 224 -0.15 -5.46 -14.00
CA ALA A 224 -1.08 -5.42 -12.87
C ALA A 224 -0.63 -4.36 -11.86
N LEU A 225 -1.50 -3.41 -11.57
CA LEU A 225 -1.39 -2.48 -10.45
C LEU A 225 -2.05 -3.14 -9.24
N ALA A 226 -1.31 -3.38 -8.16
CA ALA A 226 -1.80 -4.22 -7.07
C ALA A 226 -1.65 -3.57 -5.69
N LYS A 227 -2.74 -3.51 -4.94
CA LYS A 227 -2.74 -3.13 -3.53
C LYS A 227 -2.40 -4.35 -2.67
N LEU A 228 -1.26 -4.97 -2.97
CA LEU A 228 -0.77 -6.21 -2.38
C LEU A 228 0.66 -6.06 -1.87
N PRO A 229 1.05 -6.72 -0.76
CA PRO A 229 2.44 -6.80 -0.35
C PRO A 229 3.24 -7.64 -1.33
N VAL A 230 4.30 -7.08 -1.92
CA VAL A 230 5.22 -7.82 -2.81
C VAL A 230 6.48 -8.29 -2.09
N ASP A 231 6.82 -7.69 -0.95
CA ASP A 231 7.93 -8.08 -0.08
C ASP A 231 7.59 -9.31 0.78
N ARG A 232 6.30 -9.54 1.01
CA ARG A 232 5.75 -10.63 1.82
C ARG A 232 4.45 -11.17 1.20
N PRO A 233 4.52 -11.75 -0.01
CA PRO A 233 3.32 -12.16 -0.72
C PRO A 233 2.64 -13.35 -0.04
N VAL A 234 1.32 -13.44 -0.21
CA VAL A 234 0.58 -14.66 0.11
C VAL A 234 1.06 -15.76 -0.84
N PRO A 235 1.49 -16.94 -0.35
CA PRO A 235 2.07 -17.99 -1.21
C PRO A 235 1.18 -18.38 -2.39
N ALA A 236 -0.12 -18.60 -2.16
CA ALA A 236 -1.07 -18.94 -3.21
C ALA A 236 -1.15 -17.87 -4.32
N ILE A 237 -1.10 -16.58 -3.95
CA ILE A 237 -1.12 -15.47 -4.91
C ILE A 237 0.17 -15.43 -5.73
N ARG A 238 1.32 -15.59 -5.07
CA ARG A 238 2.62 -15.68 -5.76
C ARG A 238 2.63 -16.83 -6.76
N ASP A 239 2.14 -18.00 -6.37
CA ASP A 239 2.10 -19.20 -7.21
C ASP A 239 1.16 -19.01 -8.41
N ALA A 240 -0.02 -18.42 -8.18
CA ALA A 240 -0.97 -18.12 -9.24
C ALA A 240 -0.40 -17.12 -10.26
N VAL A 241 0.23 -16.03 -9.80
CA VAL A 241 0.91 -15.06 -10.68
C VAL A 241 2.08 -15.70 -11.42
N SER A 242 2.86 -16.57 -10.78
CA SER A 242 4.01 -17.24 -11.39
C SER A 242 3.63 -18.14 -12.58
N LYS A 243 2.40 -18.67 -12.60
CA LYS A 243 1.86 -19.52 -13.67
C LYS A 243 1.04 -18.74 -14.71
N SER A 244 0.95 -17.42 -14.56
CA SER A 244 0.09 -16.58 -15.38
C SER A 244 0.79 -16.01 -16.62
N GLN A 245 0.01 -15.30 -17.44
CA GLN A 245 0.47 -14.55 -18.61
C GLN A 245 0.76 -13.07 -18.30
N LEU A 246 0.85 -12.70 -17.02
CA LEU A 246 1.21 -11.36 -16.58
C LEU A 246 2.70 -11.10 -16.85
N ASP A 247 3.05 -9.89 -17.30
CA ASP A 247 4.45 -9.52 -17.55
C ASP A 247 5.02 -8.68 -16.40
N VAL A 248 4.23 -7.77 -15.83
CA VAL A 248 4.66 -6.88 -14.74
C VAL A 248 3.59 -6.82 -13.65
N LEU A 249 4.02 -6.88 -12.39
CA LEU A 249 3.18 -6.58 -11.23
C LEU A 249 3.84 -5.49 -10.40
N VAL A 250 3.15 -4.36 -10.25
CA VAL A 250 3.58 -3.27 -9.37
C VAL A 250 2.72 -3.29 -8.13
N GLY A 251 3.31 -3.62 -6.99
CA GLY A 251 2.63 -3.74 -5.72
C GLY A 251 3.12 -2.76 -4.65
N ILE A 252 2.90 -3.09 -3.38
CA ILE A 252 3.36 -2.30 -2.24
C ILE A 252 4.50 -3.03 -1.53
N ASP A 253 5.60 -2.33 -1.26
CA ASP A 253 6.70 -2.84 -0.43
C ASP A 253 6.54 -2.29 1.00
N TYR A 254 6.28 -3.18 1.96
CA TYR A 254 6.17 -2.80 3.37
C TYR A 254 7.47 -2.99 4.17
N GLY A 255 8.45 -3.66 3.58
CA GLY A 255 9.67 -4.10 4.27
C GLY A 255 10.88 -3.24 3.95
N ARG A 256 10.87 -2.53 2.82
CA ARG A 256 12.03 -1.76 2.31
C ARG A 256 11.63 -0.35 1.91
N THR A 257 12.56 0.58 2.16
CA THR A 257 12.44 1.97 1.70
C THR A 257 13.14 2.23 0.36
N GLY A 258 14.00 1.31 -0.08
CA GLY A 258 14.77 1.40 -1.32
C GLY A 258 14.23 0.50 -2.44
N PHE A 259 14.83 0.60 -3.62
CA PHE A 259 14.44 -0.18 -4.80
C PHE A 259 14.80 -1.66 -4.67
N SER A 260 13.90 -2.54 -5.10
CA SER A 260 14.23 -3.93 -5.40
C SER A 260 13.24 -4.51 -6.42
N THR A 261 13.71 -5.44 -7.24
CA THR A 261 12.87 -6.23 -8.14
C THR A 261 12.94 -7.71 -7.79
N GLN A 262 11.88 -8.42 -8.17
CA GLN A 262 11.77 -9.86 -8.03
C GLN A 262 11.21 -10.45 -9.33
N LYS A 263 11.33 -11.77 -9.49
CA LYS A 263 10.59 -12.53 -10.51
C LYS A 263 9.68 -13.56 -9.88
N TRP A 264 8.41 -13.51 -10.25
CA TRP A 264 7.42 -14.56 -9.95
C TRP A 264 7.09 -15.26 -11.27
N GLY A 265 7.76 -16.38 -11.53
CA GLY A 265 7.80 -16.98 -12.86
C GLY A 265 8.41 -16.00 -13.88
N ARG A 266 7.64 -15.69 -14.94
CA ARG A 266 8.02 -14.68 -15.95
C ARG A 266 7.74 -13.24 -15.54
N THR A 267 6.91 -13.03 -14.52
CA THR A 267 6.43 -11.70 -14.13
C THR A 267 7.52 -10.92 -13.40
N VAL A 268 7.84 -9.72 -13.88
CA VAL A 268 8.67 -8.75 -13.16
C VAL A 268 7.83 -8.13 -12.04
N VAL A 269 8.34 -8.18 -10.81
CA VAL A 269 7.62 -7.66 -9.65
C VAL A 269 8.44 -6.59 -8.96
N ALA A 270 7.82 -5.44 -8.68
CA ALA A 270 8.42 -4.36 -7.91
C ALA A 270 7.37 -3.69 -7.01
N GLY A 271 7.83 -2.90 -6.04
CA GLY A 271 6.96 -2.28 -5.05
C GLY A 271 7.14 -0.78 -4.93
N VAL A 272 6.02 -0.05 -4.86
CA VAL A 272 6.00 1.30 -4.31
C VAL A 272 6.10 1.18 -2.79
N PRO A 273 7.02 1.88 -2.11
CA PRO A 273 7.12 1.80 -0.66
C PRO A 273 5.83 2.19 0.06
N ALA A 274 5.47 1.47 1.13
CA ALA A 274 4.22 1.65 1.84
C ALA A 274 4.05 3.03 2.51
N ASP A 275 5.17 3.68 2.83
CA ASP A 275 5.29 5.04 3.36
C ASP A 275 5.63 6.06 2.27
N ALA A 276 5.32 5.77 1.00
CA ALA A 276 5.56 6.68 -0.12
C ALA A 276 4.97 8.06 0.15
N GLY A 277 3.67 8.20 0.46
CA GLY A 277 3.10 9.46 0.99
C GLY A 277 3.38 10.71 0.15
N GLY A 278 3.56 10.55 -1.17
CA GLY A 278 4.02 11.61 -2.08
C GLY A 278 5.51 11.96 -2.02
N ALA A 279 6.27 11.33 -1.13
CA ALA A 279 7.73 11.44 -0.95
C ALA A 279 8.54 10.41 -1.74
N ARG A 280 7.91 9.39 -2.35
CA ARG A 280 8.61 8.36 -3.13
C ARG A 280 7.90 8.03 -4.43
N VAL A 281 8.69 7.81 -5.47
CA VAL A 281 8.23 7.42 -6.81
C VAL A 281 9.02 6.19 -7.25
N LEU A 282 8.34 5.13 -7.65
CA LEU A 282 8.98 3.97 -8.27
C LEU A 282 9.16 4.23 -9.77
N THR A 283 10.36 4.04 -10.29
CA THR A 283 10.65 4.00 -11.73
C THR A 283 11.04 2.58 -12.12
N LEU A 284 10.50 2.11 -13.22
CA LEU A 284 10.84 0.82 -13.84
C LEU A 284 11.08 1.03 -15.33
N ASP A 285 12.33 0.92 -15.76
CA ASP A 285 12.65 0.87 -17.18
C ASP A 285 12.63 -0.59 -17.63
N LEU A 286 11.74 -0.91 -18.56
CA LEU A 286 11.48 -2.27 -19.03
C LEU A 286 12.06 -2.49 -20.42
N GLU A 287 12.78 -3.58 -20.59
CA GLU A 287 13.24 -4.08 -21.89
C GLU A 287 12.35 -5.23 -22.36
N ILE A 288 11.86 -5.11 -23.59
CA ILE A 288 10.94 -6.04 -24.23
C ILE A 288 11.63 -6.63 -25.45
N ALA A 289 12.00 -7.91 -25.38
CA ALA A 289 12.67 -8.63 -26.47
C ALA A 289 12.11 -10.05 -26.57
N GLY A 290 11.78 -10.50 -27.77
CA GLY A 290 11.26 -11.87 -28.00
C GLY A 290 10.00 -12.21 -27.19
N GLY A 291 9.19 -11.22 -26.82
CA GLY A 291 8.00 -11.41 -25.97
C GLY A 291 8.29 -11.60 -24.47
N ALA A 292 9.56 -11.55 -24.05
CA ALA A 292 9.96 -11.46 -22.66
C ALA A 292 10.06 -10.00 -22.20
N VAL A 293 9.78 -9.75 -20.93
CA VAL A 293 9.89 -8.44 -20.29
C VAL A 293 10.87 -8.57 -19.13
N ASN A 294 11.86 -7.68 -19.06
CA ASN A 294 12.82 -7.60 -17.96
C ASN A 294 12.94 -6.16 -17.48
N ALA A 295 13.17 -5.96 -16.18
CA ALA A 295 13.59 -4.66 -15.66
C ALA A 295 15.07 -4.43 -16.02
N ALA A 296 15.37 -3.23 -16.51
CA ALA A 296 16.73 -2.79 -16.80
C ALA A 296 17.26 -1.91 -15.67
N GLU A 297 18.51 -2.14 -15.29
CA GLU A 297 19.30 -1.28 -14.42
C GLU A 297 20.37 -0.56 -15.27
N PRO A 298 20.72 0.71 -14.98
CA PRO A 298 20.38 1.49 -13.78
C PRO A 298 19.06 2.28 -13.85
N GLY A 299 18.23 2.09 -14.89
CA GLY A 299 17.05 2.92 -15.14
C GLY A 299 15.86 2.74 -14.17
N SER A 300 15.92 1.74 -13.29
CA SER A 300 14.87 1.42 -12.33
C SER A 300 15.28 1.75 -10.90
N ALA A 301 14.47 2.52 -10.18
CA ALA A 301 14.81 3.07 -8.88
C ALA A 301 13.59 3.40 -8.01
N VAL A 302 13.84 3.75 -6.75
CA VAL A 302 12.88 4.46 -5.89
C VAL A 302 13.44 5.86 -5.67
N GLU A 303 12.81 6.82 -6.32
CA GLU A 303 13.16 8.24 -6.29
C GLU A 303 12.62 8.89 -5.02
N ILE A 304 13.41 9.77 -4.41
CA ILE A 304 12.99 10.56 -3.25
C ILE A 304 12.52 11.93 -3.74
N VAL A 305 11.31 12.30 -3.35
CA VAL A 305 10.75 13.63 -3.59
C VAL A 305 10.96 14.49 -2.37
N SER A 306 11.60 15.65 -2.55
CA SER A 306 11.82 16.63 -1.50
C SER A 306 11.74 18.03 -2.09
N PRO A 307 10.98 18.97 -1.48
CA PRO A 307 10.97 20.37 -1.90
C PRO A 307 12.32 21.07 -1.66
N GLU A 308 13.24 20.44 -0.91
CA GLU A 308 14.60 20.95 -0.70
C GLU A 308 15.48 20.78 -1.95
N VAL A 309 15.09 19.88 -2.86
CA VAL A 309 15.84 19.52 -4.07
C VAL A 309 15.02 19.79 -5.33
N THR A 310 13.73 19.45 -5.32
CA THR A 310 12.82 19.62 -6.45
C THR A 310 11.93 20.83 -6.21
N ALA A 311 12.01 21.82 -7.10
CA ALA A 311 11.17 23.01 -7.03
C ALA A 311 9.67 22.63 -7.15
N PRO A 312 8.79 23.11 -6.26
CA PRO A 312 7.35 22.85 -6.37
C PRO A 312 6.74 23.39 -7.68
N ASP A 313 5.84 22.62 -8.29
CA ASP A 313 5.04 23.10 -9.42
C ASP A 313 4.23 24.34 -9.01
N ARG A 314 4.36 25.42 -9.79
CA ARG A 314 3.79 26.73 -9.42
C ARG A 314 2.26 26.77 -9.48
N ASN A 315 1.64 25.99 -10.36
CA ASN A 315 0.18 25.97 -10.47
C ASN A 315 -0.41 25.14 -9.35
N VAL A 316 0.16 23.96 -9.09
CA VAL A 316 -0.22 23.09 -7.98
C VAL A 316 -0.03 23.80 -6.64
N ALA A 317 1.13 24.43 -6.43
CA ALA A 317 1.41 25.18 -5.20
C ALA A 317 0.40 26.31 -4.96
N ARG A 318 0.07 27.09 -5.99
CA ARG A 318 -0.90 28.18 -5.88
C ARG A 318 -2.30 27.68 -5.51
N GLU A 319 -2.73 26.56 -6.10
CA GLU A 319 -4.03 25.96 -5.81
C GLU A 319 -4.08 25.43 -4.36
N LEU A 320 -3.01 24.78 -3.90
CA LEU A 320 -2.88 24.36 -2.50
C LEU A 320 -2.86 25.54 -1.53
N ASP A 321 -2.11 26.60 -1.81
CA ASP A 321 -2.07 27.80 -0.97
C ASP A 321 -3.46 28.45 -0.84
N GLY A 322 -4.24 28.48 -1.93
CA GLY A 322 -5.63 28.92 -1.91
C GLY A 322 -6.49 28.05 -1.01
N TYR A 323 -6.42 26.73 -1.21
CA TYR A 323 -7.16 25.77 -0.42
C TYR A 323 -6.81 25.84 1.08
N GLU A 324 -5.54 25.99 1.42
CA GLU A 324 -5.07 26.11 2.81
C GLU A 324 -5.66 27.33 3.50
N ARG A 325 -5.62 28.50 2.85
CA ARG A 325 -6.19 29.74 3.40
C ARG A 325 -7.69 29.64 3.65
N GLU A 326 -8.41 29.00 2.74
CA GLU A 326 -9.88 28.97 2.77
C GLU A 326 -10.43 27.85 3.67
N ASN A 327 -9.77 26.69 3.75
CA ASN A 327 -10.37 25.48 4.30
C ASN A 327 -9.68 24.92 5.55
N LEU A 328 -8.41 25.28 5.82
CA LEU A 328 -7.61 24.60 6.84
C LEU A 328 -7.41 25.42 8.12
N ALA A 329 -7.91 26.66 8.19
CA ALA A 329 -7.77 27.49 9.39
C ALA A 329 -8.28 26.80 10.69
N PRO A 330 -9.45 26.12 10.72
CA PRO A 330 -9.91 25.41 11.91
C PRO A 330 -8.99 24.25 12.33
N MET A 331 -8.22 23.69 11.40
CA MET A 331 -7.35 22.54 11.64
C MET A 331 -6.00 22.94 12.26
N ARG A 332 -5.65 24.23 12.24
CA ARG A 332 -4.40 24.75 12.82
C ARG A 332 -4.47 25.00 14.34
N VAL A 333 -5.62 24.73 14.96
CA VAL A 333 -5.81 24.89 16.40
C VAL A 333 -4.83 24.00 17.16
N LYS A 334 -4.01 24.62 18.01
CA LYS A 334 -3.12 23.93 18.96
C LYS A 334 -3.95 23.22 20.03
N LEU A 335 -3.68 21.94 20.23
CA LEU A 335 -4.36 21.08 21.20
C LEU A 335 -3.47 20.77 22.41
N GLY A 336 -2.16 20.90 22.26
CA GLY A 336 -1.17 20.62 23.30
C GLY A 336 0.23 20.58 22.70
N SER A 337 1.14 19.87 23.36
CA SER A 337 2.48 19.63 22.85
C SER A 337 3.04 18.30 23.34
N ALA A 338 4.00 17.71 22.62
CA ALA A 338 4.79 16.57 23.07
C ALA A 338 6.25 16.96 23.31
N LYS A 339 6.86 16.41 24.38
CA LYS A 339 8.27 16.64 24.70
C LYS A 339 9.20 15.88 23.74
N THR A 340 8.78 14.69 23.34
CA THR A 340 9.48 13.81 22.40
C THR A 340 8.48 13.31 21.37
N GLU A 341 8.99 12.79 20.25
CA GLU A 341 8.16 12.09 19.28
C GLU A 341 7.38 10.95 19.95
N LEU A 342 6.09 10.85 19.65
CA LEU A 342 5.20 9.77 20.05
C LEU A 342 5.00 8.87 18.84
N THR A 343 5.50 7.65 18.96
CA THR A 343 5.57 6.68 17.87
C THR A 343 4.46 5.65 17.97
N ARG A 344 4.00 5.17 16.81
CA ARG A 344 3.09 4.04 16.65
C ARG A 344 3.87 2.73 16.51
N ALA A 345 3.24 1.62 16.86
CA ALA A 345 3.77 0.30 16.55
C ALA A 345 2.64 -0.67 16.22
N TYR A 346 2.77 -1.40 15.11
CA TYR A 346 1.72 -2.30 14.64
C TYR A 346 1.70 -3.66 15.38
N LYS A 347 2.88 -4.13 15.81
CA LYS A 347 3.09 -5.45 16.41
C LYS A 347 3.59 -5.41 17.84
N ALA A 348 3.70 -4.23 18.44
CA ALA A 348 4.23 -4.00 19.78
C ALA A 348 3.43 -2.91 20.51
N GLU A 349 3.68 -2.77 21.81
CA GLU A 349 3.28 -1.57 22.55
C GLU A 349 3.93 -0.33 21.95
N SER A 350 3.24 0.82 22.01
CA SER A 350 3.76 2.07 21.47
C SER A 350 3.39 3.25 22.34
N THR A 351 4.24 4.28 22.31
CA THR A 351 4.05 5.49 23.13
C THR A 351 2.77 6.22 22.73
N LEU A 352 2.52 6.38 21.43
CA LEU A 352 1.29 6.98 20.93
C LEU A 352 0.08 6.08 21.16
N GLY A 353 0.23 4.77 20.98
CA GLY A 353 -0.81 3.78 21.28
C GLY A 353 -1.34 3.88 22.70
N ASN A 354 -0.44 4.01 23.67
CA ASN A 354 -0.80 4.19 25.08
C ASN A 354 -1.57 5.49 25.31
N VAL A 355 -1.08 6.61 24.75
CA VAL A 355 -1.75 7.92 24.86
C VAL A 355 -3.17 7.88 24.32
N VAL A 356 -3.39 7.27 23.14
CA VAL A 356 -4.73 7.20 22.55
C VAL A 356 -5.63 6.25 23.34
N ALA A 357 -5.12 5.11 23.82
CA ALA A 357 -5.88 4.21 24.69
C ALA A 357 -6.27 4.89 26.02
N ASP A 358 -5.39 5.70 26.60
CA ASP A 358 -5.66 6.49 27.81
C ASP A 358 -6.72 7.56 27.57
N ALA A 359 -6.64 8.27 26.44
CA ALA A 359 -7.66 9.23 26.03
C ALA A 359 -9.03 8.56 25.87
N MET A 360 -9.08 7.41 25.20
CA MET A 360 -10.31 6.64 25.01
C MET A 360 -10.89 6.16 26.35
N ARG A 361 -10.05 5.63 27.25
CA ARG A 361 -10.48 5.18 28.57
C ARG A 361 -11.00 6.34 29.42
N ARG A 362 -10.27 7.47 29.44
CA ARG A 362 -10.65 8.66 30.22
C ARG A 362 -11.96 9.27 29.73
N SER A 363 -12.13 9.38 28.42
CA SER A 363 -13.34 9.95 27.81
C SER A 363 -14.58 9.08 28.06
N SER A 364 -14.42 7.76 28.07
CA SER A 364 -15.54 6.82 28.24
C SER A 364 -15.84 6.47 29.70
N GLY A 365 -14.92 6.71 30.63
CA GLY A 365 -15.01 6.25 32.01
C GLY A 365 -14.89 4.73 32.18
N ALA A 366 -14.58 3.99 31.12
CA ALA A 366 -14.51 2.53 31.14
C ALA A 366 -13.35 2.01 32.02
N ARG A 367 -13.48 0.77 32.51
CA ARG A 367 -12.41 0.12 33.28
C ARG A 367 -11.23 -0.21 32.38
N ILE A 368 -11.49 -0.68 31.16
CA ILE A 368 -10.48 -1.12 30.19
C ILE A 368 -10.76 -0.43 28.85
N ALA A 369 -9.72 -0.06 28.13
CA ALA A 369 -9.84 0.42 26.75
C ALA A 369 -8.93 -0.39 25.82
N LEU A 370 -9.44 -0.84 24.68
CA LEU A 370 -8.70 -1.57 23.65
C LEU A 370 -8.84 -0.90 22.29
N LEU A 371 -7.72 -0.43 21.75
CA LEU A 371 -7.62 0.23 20.44
C LEU A 371 -6.76 -0.58 19.49
N ASN A 372 -7.28 -0.98 18.32
CA ASN A 372 -6.49 -1.73 17.36
C ASN A 372 -5.32 -0.89 16.83
N ALA A 373 -4.12 -1.46 16.75
CA ALA A 373 -2.92 -0.73 16.34
C ALA A 373 -3.05 -0.04 14.96
N GLY A 374 -3.84 -0.64 14.05
CA GLY A 374 -4.13 -0.07 12.73
C GLY A 374 -5.00 1.18 12.74
N ALA A 375 -5.59 1.59 13.87
CA ALA A 375 -6.30 2.87 13.97
C ALA A 375 -5.34 4.06 13.89
N ILE A 376 -4.07 3.86 14.29
CA ILE A 376 -3.04 4.90 14.31
C ILE A 376 -2.23 4.82 13.02
N GLN A 377 -2.32 5.86 12.19
CA GLN A 377 -1.77 5.87 10.83
C GLN A 377 -0.46 6.66 10.70
N ASP A 378 -0.13 7.50 11.68
CA ASP A 378 1.04 8.36 11.67
C ASP A 378 1.58 8.59 13.09
N ASP A 379 2.82 9.06 13.19
CA ASP A 379 3.47 9.45 14.43
C ASP A 379 3.14 10.92 14.79
N LEU A 380 3.27 11.30 16.07
CA LEU A 380 3.19 12.70 16.49
C LEU A 380 4.58 13.23 16.82
N MET A 381 4.98 14.30 16.15
CA MET A 381 6.28 14.91 16.38
C MET A 381 6.37 15.61 17.74
N ALA A 382 7.60 15.80 18.21
CA ALA A 382 7.86 16.68 19.35
C ALA A 382 7.48 18.13 19.00
N GLY A 383 7.07 18.89 20.00
CA GLY A 383 6.59 20.27 19.83
C GLY A 383 5.07 20.34 19.83
N ASP A 384 4.53 21.35 19.17
CA ASP A 384 3.10 21.66 19.16
C ASP A 384 2.31 20.59 18.40
N ILE A 385 1.18 20.17 18.99
CA ILE A 385 0.24 19.23 18.37
C ILE A 385 -1.01 20.02 17.99
N THR A 386 -1.39 19.93 16.72
CA THR A 386 -2.57 20.61 16.16
C THR A 386 -3.70 19.62 15.85
N LEU A 387 -4.89 20.15 15.57
CA LEU A 387 -5.99 19.33 15.08
C LEU A 387 -5.68 18.67 13.72
N ARG A 388 -4.94 19.35 12.84
CA ARG A 388 -4.45 18.82 11.56
C ARG A 388 -3.60 17.56 11.76
N ASP A 389 -2.78 17.52 12.79
CA ASP A 389 -1.97 16.34 13.14
C ASP A 389 -2.87 15.16 13.55
N LEU A 390 -3.95 15.41 14.31
CA LEU A 390 -4.87 14.34 14.70
C LEU A 390 -5.62 13.71 13.53
N PHE A 391 -5.87 14.47 12.45
CA PHE A 391 -6.45 13.89 11.22
C PHE A 391 -5.47 12.96 10.49
N ARG A 392 -4.15 13.17 10.60
CA ARG A 392 -3.15 12.23 10.08
C ARG A 392 -3.01 10.99 10.96
N VAL A 393 -3.01 11.19 12.28
CA VAL A 393 -2.84 10.11 13.26
C VAL A 393 -4.07 9.20 13.32
N LEU A 394 -5.27 9.79 13.39
CA LEU A 394 -6.57 9.11 13.44
C LEU A 394 -7.46 9.57 12.27
N PRO A 395 -7.15 9.14 11.03
CA PRO A 395 -7.87 9.60 9.83
C PRO A 395 -9.27 9.00 9.70
N PHE A 396 -9.53 7.90 10.39
CA PHE A 396 -10.84 7.26 10.41
C PHE A 396 -11.74 7.95 11.42
N ASP A 397 -13.00 8.16 11.06
CA ASP A 397 -13.98 8.79 11.95
C ASP A 397 -14.63 7.77 12.91
N ASN A 398 -13.76 6.99 13.57
CA ASN A 398 -14.18 5.97 14.51
C ASN A 398 -14.77 6.62 15.76
N THR A 399 -15.88 6.06 16.23
CA THR A 399 -16.51 6.48 17.48
C THR A 399 -16.12 5.54 18.61
N ILE A 400 -16.03 6.06 19.82
CA ILE A 400 -15.80 5.26 21.02
C ILE A 400 -17.15 4.63 21.43
N VAL A 401 -17.13 3.33 21.69
CA VAL A 401 -18.26 2.56 22.18
C VAL A 401 -17.88 1.84 23.46
N THR A 402 -18.80 1.78 24.42
CA THR A 402 -18.63 1.03 25.67
C THR A 402 -19.60 -0.13 25.75
N VAL A 403 -19.12 -1.30 26.18
CA VAL A 403 -19.91 -2.51 26.40
C VAL A 403 -19.56 -3.16 27.76
N PRO A 404 -20.52 -3.80 28.45
CA PRO A 404 -20.19 -4.76 29.49
C PRO A 404 -19.50 -5.98 28.86
N ALA A 405 -18.41 -6.44 29.47
CA ALA A 405 -17.61 -7.55 28.98
C ALA A 405 -17.03 -8.36 30.15
N THR A 406 -16.93 -9.68 29.99
CA THR A 406 -16.20 -10.53 30.93
C THR A 406 -14.71 -10.60 30.60
N GLY A 407 -13.89 -11.04 31.56
CA GLY A 407 -12.46 -11.32 31.31
C GLY A 407 -12.23 -12.29 30.13
N ASP A 408 -13.09 -13.31 29.97
CA ASP A 408 -13.04 -14.24 28.83
C ASP A 408 -13.37 -13.54 27.49
N GLN A 409 -14.41 -12.71 27.44
CA GLN A 409 -14.75 -11.96 26.21
C GLN A 409 -13.63 -11.01 25.79
N ILE A 410 -13.01 -10.31 26.74
CA ILE A 410 -11.87 -9.42 26.47
C ILE A 410 -10.67 -10.24 25.97
N SER A 411 -10.40 -11.37 26.60
CA SER A 411 -9.31 -12.27 26.23
C SER A 411 -9.49 -12.81 24.80
N ARG A 412 -10.71 -13.24 24.45
CA ARG A 412 -11.04 -13.69 23.09
C ARG A 412 -10.91 -12.57 22.06
N LEU A 413 -11.35 -11.35 22.39
CA LEU A 413 -11.19 -10.20 21.50
C LEU A 413 -9.70 -9.95 21.20
N ILE A 414 -8.84 -10.01 22.23
CA ILE A 414 -7.39 -9.89 22.06
C ILE A 414 -6.85 -11.05 21.22
N GLN A 415 -7.27 -12.28 21.46
CA GLN A 415 -6.84 -13.43 20.64
C GLN A 415 -7.22 -13.25 19.16
N GLU A 416 -8.44 -12.79 18.85
CA GLU A 416 -8.89 -12.54 17.47
C GLU A 416 -7.97 -11.57 16.71
N ILE A 417 -7.43 -10.53 17.37
CA ILE A 417 -6.50 -9.59 16.71
C ILE A 417 -5.08 -10.18 16.59
N LEU A 418 -4.67 -11.01 17.54
CA LEU A 418 -3.38 -11.71 17.53
C LEU A 418 -3.29 -12.70 16.36
N ASP A 419 -4.39 -13.40 16.07
CA ASP A 419 -4.50 -14.35 14.95
C ASP A 419 -4.40 -13.65 13.58
N ARG A 420 -4.87 -12.39 13.52
CA ARG A 420 -4.72 -11.51 12.35
C ARG A 420 -3.33 -10.86 12.26
N GLY A 421 -2.41 -11.20 13.16
CA GLY A 421 -1.04 -10.68 13.17
C GLY A 421 -0.92 -9.22 13.60
N SER A 422 -1.93 -8.67 14.29
CA SER A 422 -1.99 -7.30 14.80
C SER A 422 -2.13 -7.30 16.33
N ARG A 423 -2.27 -6.12 16.96
CA ARG A 423 -2.31 -5.94 18.42
C ARG A 423 -3.36 -4.90 18.82
N TYR A 424 -3.74 -4.93 20.11
CA TYR A 424 -4.43 -3.81 20.74
C TYR A 424 -3.43 -2.98 21.55
N HIS A 425 -3.53 -1.66 21.45
CA HIS A 425 -3.07 -0.78 22.50
C HIS A 425 -4.11 -0.79 23.63
N VAL A 426 -3.64 -0.77 24.87
CA VAL A 426 -4.49 -1.02 26.04
C VAL A 426 -4.30 0.06 27.11
N SER A 427 -5.38 0.39 27.81
CA SER A 427 -5.37 1.22 29.02
C SER A 427 -6.25 0.58 30.09
N GLY A 428 -5.83 0.70 31.37
CA GLY A 428 -6.51 0.09 32.51
C GLY A 428 -6.28 -1.42 32.69
N ALA A 429 -5.55 -2.04 31.76
CA ALA A 429 -5.15 -3.44 31.79
C ALA A 429 -3.77 -3.62 31.13
N SER A 430 -3.18 -4.81 31.31
CA SER A 430 -2.00 -5.29 30.61
C SER A 430 -2.25 -6.72 30.13
N TYR A 431 -1.53 -7.15 29.09
CA TYR A 431 -1.63 -8.54 28.64
C TYR A 431 -0.28 -9.09 28.14
N ARG A 432 -0.11 -10.40 28.32
CA ARG A 432 1.11 -11.14 27.95
C ARG A 432 0.84 -12.01 26.74
N VAL A 433 1.77 -12.00 25.78
CA VAL A 433 1.63 -12.68 24.49
C VAL A 433 2.79 -13.63 24.27
N ARG A 434 2.48 -14.87 23.86
CA ARG A 434 3.48 -15.81 23.34
C ARG A 434 3.90 -15.43 21.93
N GLU A 435 5.21 -15.30 21.72
CA GLU A 435 5.79 -15.11 20.39
C GLU A 435 5.82 -16.45 19.63
N ALA A 436 4.66 -16.89 19.11
CA ALA A 436 4.54 -18.07 18.26
C ALA A 436 4.48 -17.70 16.76
N ALA A 437 5.05 -18.57 15.91
CA ALA A 437 5.16 -18.36 14.47
C ALA A 437 3.79 -18.23 13.79
N GLN A 438 2.82 -19.14 14.05
CA GLN A 438 1.39 -19.03 13.73
C GLN A 438 0.58 -20.06 14.56
N GLY A 439 -0.71 -19.77 14.82
CA GLY A 439 -1.68 -20.69 15.42
C GLY A 439 -1.63 -20.84 16.96
N GLY A 440 -2.76 -21.25 17.55
CA GLY A 440 -2.93 -21.55 18.98
C GLY A 440 -3.25 -20.34 19.87
N ASP A 441 -3.55 -20.60 21.16
CA ASP A 441 -3.74 -19.56 22.16
C ASP A 441 -2.42 -18.81 22.39
N ARG A 442 -2.38 -17.57 21.90
CA ARG A 442 -1.22 -16.67 21.97
C ARG A 442 -1.31 -15.75 23.17
N LEU A 443 -2.51 -15.43 23.62
CA LEU A 443 -2.71 -14.70 24.86
C LEU A 443 -2.38 -15.61 26.04
N LEU A 444 -1.43 -15.19 26.87
CA LEU A 444 -0.99 -15.94 28.06
C LEU A 444 -1.70 -15.48 29.33
N ALA A 445 -1.93 -14.18 29.45
CA ALA A 445 -2.61 -13.59 30.59
C ALA A 445 -3.20 -12.22 30.23
N LEU A 446 -4.34 -11.92 30.84
CA LEU A 446 -4.93 -10.59 30.95
C LEU A 446 -4.89 -10.17 32.42
N GLU A 447 -4.34 -8.99 32.69
CA GLU A 447 -4.24 -8.43 34.03
C GLU A 447 -4.94 -7.07 34.10
N VAL A 448 -5.72 -6.86 35.15
CA VAL A 448 -6.50 -5.64 35.36
C VAL A 448 -6.19 -5.12 36.75
N GLY A 449 -5.62 -3.91 36.83
CA GLY A 449 -5.15 -3.36 38.12
C GLY A 449 -4.03 -4.18 38.77
N GLY A 450 -3.17 -4.83 37.97
CA GLY A 450 -2.02 -5.60 38.46
C GLY A 450 -2.36 -6.99 38.99
N ARG A 451 -3.56 -7.51 38.73
CA ARG A 451 -3.97 -8.88 39.08
C ARG A 451 -4.55 -9.60 37.87
N PRO A 452 -4.40 -10.93 37.77
CA PRO A 452 -5.04 -11.71 36.71
C PRO A 452 -6.57 -11.51 36.72
N ALA A 453 -7.15 -11.23 35.56
CA ALA A 453 -8.59 -11.09 35.40
C ALA A 453 -9.27 -12.46 35.39
N GLY A 454 -10.31 -12.64 36.20
CA GLY A 454 -11.11 -13.86 36.18
C GLY A 454 -11.94 -13.99 34.89
N PRO A 455 -12.20 -15.22 34.38
CA PRO A 455 -12.91 -15.40 33.11
C PRO A 455 -14.35 -14.86 33.13
N THR A 456 -15.02 -14.92 34.28
CA THR A 456 -16.38 -14.41 34.49
C THR A 456 -16.42 -13.04 35.16
N GLU A 457 -15.25 -12.45 35.47
CA GLU A 457 -15.17 -11.16 36.15
C GLU A 457 -15.71 -10.06 35.22
N PRO A 458 -16.67 -9.23 35.69
CA PRO A 458 -17.30 -8.22 34.85
C PRO A 458 -16.48 -6.94 34.78
N PHE A 459 -16.36 -6.39 33.57
CA PHE A 459 -15.73 -5.11 33.30
C PHE A 459 -16.58 -4.27 32.34
N THR A 460 -16.32 -2.96 32.34
CA THR A 460 -16.73 -2.11 31.21
C THR A 460 -15.54 -1.95 30.28
N LEU A 461 -15.73 -2.35 29.02
CA LEU A 461 -14.75 -2.23 27.95
C LEU A 461 -15.11 -1.05 27.04
N ALA A 462 -14.16 -0.14 26.81
CA ALA A 462 -14.20 0.82 25.72
C ALA A 462 -13.42 0.28 24.51
N THR A 463 -14.00 0.37 23.33
CA THR A 463 -13.32 0.13 22.06
C THR A 463 -13.92 1.04 20.99
N THR A 464 -13.65 0.79 19.71
CA THR A 464 -14.26 1.56 18.60
C THR A 464 -15.42 0.80 17.97
N ASP A 465 -16.37 1.54 17.40
CA ASP A 465 -17.45 0.98 16.58
C ASP A 465 -16.92 0.09 15.45
N TYR A 466 -15.79 0.47 14.84
CA TYR A 466 -15.07 -0.34 13.87
C TYR A 466 -14.78 -1.76 14.39
N ILE A 467 -14.29 -1.89 15.62
CA ILE A 467 -14.00 -3.20 16.22
C ILE A 467 -15.28 -3.93 16.59
N LEU A 468 -16.22 -3.22 17.22
CA LEU A 468 -17.45 -3.82 17.74
C LEU A 468 -18.32 -4.43 16.63
N LYS A 469 -18.45 -3.75 15.49
CA LYS A 469 -19.20 -4.24 14.32
C LYS A 469 -18.60 -5.50 13.68
N ARG A 470 -17.36 -5.86 14.01
CA ARG A 470 -16.60 -6.93 13.33
C ARG A 470 -16.38 -8.16 14.19
N THR A 471 -16.53 -8.02 15.50
CA THR A 471 -16.49 -9.15 16.40
C THR A 471 -17.90 -9.68 16.63
N GLY A 472 -18.05 -11.00 16.69
CA GLY A 472 -19.31 -11.63 17.07
C GLY A 472 -19.54 -11.65 18.58
N LEU A 473 -18.52 -11.32 19.38
CA LEU A 473 -18.46 -11.57 20.83
C LEU A 473 -19.49 -10.78 21.65
N PHE A 474 -19.96 -9.64 21.14
CA PHE A 474 -20.86 -8.73 21.84
C PHE A 474 -22.22 -8.59 21.15
N ARG A 475 -22.59 -9.56 20.30
CA ARG A 475 -23.89 -9.54 19.63
C ARG A 475 -25.02 -9.59 20.66
N GLY A 476 -25.93 -8.62 20.59
CA GLY A 476 -27.06 -8.50 21.53
C GLY A 476 -26.72 -7.80 22.84
N THR A 477 -25.46 -7.40 23.04
CA THR A 477 -25.04 -6.60 24.19
C THR A 477 -25.44 -5.13 24.00
N ARG A 478 -25.97 -4.48 25.04
CA ARG A 478 -26.25 -3.04 25.01
C ARG A 478 -24.92 -2.26 24.99
N GLU A 479 -24.73 -1.48 23.94
CA GLU A 479 -23.61 -0.54 23.78
C GLU A 479 -24.01 0.90 24.11
N SER A 480 -23.03 1.77 24.34
CA SER A 480 -23.25 3.21 24.50
C SER A 480 -22.15 3.97 23.76
N GLY A 481 -22.56 4.86 22.86
CA GLY A 481 -21.64 5.73 22.11
C GLY A 481 -21.10 6.86 23.00
N GLN A 482 -19.82 7.16 22.86
CA GLN A 482 -19.08 8.14 23.67
C GLN A 482 -18.44 9.25 22.81
N GLY A 483 -18.92 9.42 21.56
CA GLY A 483 -18.40 10.43 20.62
C GLY A 483 -17.16 9.96 19.84
N SER A 484 -16.49 10.91 19.17
CA SER A 484 -15.34 10.61 18.30
C SER A 484 -14.08 10.28 19.08
N LEU A 485 -13.33 9.27 18.64
CA LEU A 485 -12.00 8.96 19.19
C LEU A 485 -11.02 10.13 19.01
N ARG A 486 -11.13 10.86 17.88
CA ARG A 486 -10.29 12.02 17.58
C ARG A 486 -10.57 13.16 18.54
N GLU A 487 -11.84 13.42 18.84
CA GLU A 487 -12.27 14.43 19.81
C GLU A 487 -11.88 14.08 21.24
N ALA A 488 -11.96 12.80 21.61
CA ALA A 488 -11.49 12.30 22.89
C ALA A 488 -9.98 12.55 23.06
N LEU A 489 -9.18 12.27 22.02
CA LEU A 489 -7.75 12.58 22.03
C LEU A 489 -7.48 14.09 22.07
N ALA A 490 -8.22 14.90 21.31
CA ALA A 490 -8.10 16.36 21.34
C ALA A 490 -8.39 16.93 22.74
N THR A 491 -9.44 16.44 23.39
CA THR A 491 -9.82 16.83 24.75
C THR A 491 -8.79 16.37 25.76
N TYR A 492 -8.27 15.14 25.61
CA TYR A 492 -7.21 14.61 26.45
C TYR A 492 -5.94 15.47 26.38
N LEU A 493 -5.55 15.91 25.18
CA LEU A 493 -4.39 16.78 24.93
C LEU A 493 -4.57 18.17 25.57
N LYS A 494 -5.73 18.80 25.38
CA LYS A 494 -6.04 20.11 25.97
C LYS A 494 -6.03 20.09 27.49
N GLY A 495 -6.37 18.94 28.08
CA GLY A 495 -6.39 18.75 29.53
C GLY A 495 -5.02 18.45 30.17
N GLN A 496 -3.93 18.43 29.40
CA GLN A 496 -2.59 18.21 29.95
C GLN A 496 -1.99 19.50 30.51
N ALA A 497 -1.40 19.43 31.69
CA ALA A 497 -0.75 20.59 32.34
C ALA A 497 0.59 20.99 31.69
N GLY A 498 1.16 20.14 30.85
CA GLY A 498 2.43 20.38 30.17
C GLY A 498 2.65 19.44 28.99
N PRO A 499 3.82 19.48 28.34
CA PRO A 499 4.11 18.62 27.21
C PRO A 499 4.00 17.13 27.55
N LEU A 500 3.31 16.38 26.70
CA LEU A 500 3.19 14.93 26.84
C LEU A 500 4.56 14.26 26.78
N ILE A 501 4.72 13.23 27.63
CA ILE A 501 5.88 12.34 27.61
C ILE A 501 5.32 10.93 27.42
N GLY A 502 5.38 10.42 26.20
CA GLY A 502 4.97 9.06 25.89
C GLY A 502 5.94 8.04 26.48
N ARG A 503 5.40 6.93 27.02
CA ARG A 503 6.19 5.84 27.59
C ARG A 503 5.65 4.49 27.12
N VAL A 504 6.56 3.56 26.90
CA VAL A 504 6.25 2.12 26.89
C VAL A 504 6.32 1.67 28.34
N GLU A 505 5.22 1.12 28.85
CA GLU A 505 5.01 0.85 30.27
C GLU A 505 4.92 -0.65 30.58
N GLY A 506 5.09 -1.51 29.57
CA GLY A 506 4.93 -2.96 29.73
C GLY A 506 3.46 -3.38 29.79
N ARG A 507 2.57 -2.60 29.16
CA ARG A 507 1.16 -2.94 29.01
C ARG A 507 0.97 -4.13 28.06
N VAL A 508 1.88 -4.32 27.11
CA VAL A 508 1.91 -5.48 26.21
C VAL A 508 3.28 -6.14 26.25
N VAL A 509 3.36 -7.32 26.86
CA VAL A 509 4.64 -8.04 27.07
C VAL A 509 4.72 -9.28 26.19
N PHE A 510 5.86 -9.46 25.54
CA PHE A 510 6.14 -10.62 24.70
C PHE A 510 7.01 -11.63 25.45
N GLU A 511 6.52 -12.85 25.56
CA GLU A 511 7.27 -13.97 26.11
C GLU A 511 7.76 -14.86 24.97
N ARG A 512 9.08 -15.03 24.89
CA ARG A 512 9.68 -16.03 24.02
C ARG A 512 9.35 -17.43 24.56
N PRO A 513 9.07 -18.41 23.70
CA PRO A 513 8.98 -19.79 24.15
C PRO A 513 10.31 -20.19 24.81
N PRO A 514 10.28 -21.02 25.87
CA PRO A 514 11.50 -21.52 26.48
C PRO A 514 12.34 -22.26 25.42
N GLU A 515 13.66 -22.05 25.43
CA GLU A 515 14.55 -22.81 24.55
C GLU A 515 14.37 -24.31 24.81
N PRO A 516 14.31 -25.14 23.75
CA PRO A 516 14.26 -26.58 23.94
C PRO A 516 15.49 -26.99 24.75
N LYS A 517 15.28 -27.64 25.90
CA LYS A 517 16.36 -28.25 26.68
C LYS A 517 17.09 -29.22 25.75
N LYS A 518 18.39 -28.97 25.52
CA LYS A 518 19.27 -29.82 24.72
C LYS A 518 19.39 -31.22 25.30
#